data_AF-A0A2N5GGT3-F1
#
_entry.id   AF-A0A2N5GGT3-F1
#
_cell.length_a   1.000
_cell.length_b   1.000
_cell.length_c   1.000
_cell.angle_alpha   90.00
_cell.angle_beta   90.00
_cell.angle_gamma   90.00
#
_symmetry.space_group_name_H-M   'P 1'
#
loop_
_entity.id
_entity.type
_entity.pdbx_description
1 polymer ?
#
loop_
_entity_poly.entity_id
_entity_poly.type
_entity_poly.pdbx_seq_one_letter_code
_entity_poly.pdbx_strand_id
1 'polypeptide(L)'
;MSKQAFIKKQMEKQLSELYDKKVTEITSLQGEKQILRSTIGKVIGGQMEHRNQTFFHEADGTLLKVNTGDNSSVNVEIVRSFNSLDYAERVGLQNQNPNAYKLLKADLVEVNGTDKVKSLLISDGVMYQEFLHKMEEPVKPNLSGLSIEDSTKVLREYDEAKANHEAQVNAYNTDKQAYLDGTLNRKIDEIDEQIKEAKAEIGEA
;
A
#
# COMPACT_ATOMS: atom_id res chain seq x y z
N MET A 1 56.66 -9.91 -9.84
CA MET A 1 55.30 -10.49 -9.66
C MET A 1 55.15 -11.64 -10.64
N SER A 2 54.69 -12.81 -10.21
CA SER A 2 54.41 -13.92 -11.14
C SER A 2 53.16 -13.62 -11.97
N LYS A 3 53.07 -14.20 -13.17
CA LYS A 3 51.89 -14.06 -14.04
C LYS A 3 50.60 -14.51 -13.33
N GLN A 4 50.70 -15.53 -12.48
CA GLN A 4 49.59 -16.01 -11.63
C GLN A 4 49.17 -14.99 -10.56
N ALA A 5 50.12 -14.32 -9.90
CA ALA A 5 49.80 -13.29 -8.90
C ALA A 5 49.12 -12.06 -9.53
N PHE A 6 49.52 -11.70 -10.75
CA PHE A 6 48.87 -10.62 -11.50
C PHE A 6 47.44 -10.97 -11.91
N ILE A 7 47.21 -12.19 -12.44
CA ILE A 7 45.87 -12.67 -12.82
C ILE A 7 44.95 -12.71 -11.59
N LYS A 8 45.42 -13.25 -10.46
CA LYS A 8 44.64 -13.31 -9.22
C LYS A 8 44.20 -11.92 -8.76
N LYS A 9 45.11 -10.93 -8.76
CA LYS A 9 44.78 -9.55 -8.36
C LYS A 9 43.77 -8.88 -9.30
N GLN A 10 43.81 -9.19 -10.60
CA GLN A 10 42.81 -8.71 -11.56
C GLN A 10 41.44 -9.34 -11.30
N MET A 11 41.38 -10.64 -11.03
CA MET A 11 40.13 -11.33 -10.70
C MET A 11 39.52 -10.82 -9.39
N GLU A 12 40.33 -10.59 -8.35
CA GLU A 12 39.88 -10.02 -7.08
C GLU A 12 39.28 -8.61 -7.27
N LYS A 13 39.91 -7.78 -8.10
CA LYS A 13 39.39 -6.44 -8.44
C LYS A 13 38.06 -6.52 -9.18
N GLN A 14 37.95 -7.40 -10.16
CA GLN A 14 36.70 -7.60 -10.93
C GLN A 14 35.57 -8.14 -10.05
N LEU A 15 35.87 -9.05 -9.12
CA LEU A 15 34.90 -9.56 -8.14
C LEU A 15 34.42 -8.46 -7.20
N SER A 16 35.32 -7.60 -6.70
CA SER A 16 34.96 -6.45 -5.87
C SER A 16 34.07 -5.46 -6.61
N GLU A 17 34.40 -5.14 -7.87
CA GLU A 17 33.60 -4.23 -8.70
C GLU A 17 32.21 -4.81 -9.01
N LEU A 18 32.11 -6.12 -9.24
CA LEU A 18 30.83 -6.81 -9.41
C LEU A 18 30.00 -6.76 -8.13
N TYR A 19 30.61 -7.03 -6.98
CA TYR A 19 29.96 -6.98 -5.68
C TYR A 19 29.37 -5.59 -5.40
N ASP A 20 30.18 -4.54 -5.52
CA ASP A 20 29.76 -3.16 -5.25
C ASP A 20 28.61 -2.73 -6.19
N LYS A 21 28.68 -3.14 -7.46
CA LYS A 21 27.62 -2.89 -8.45
C LYS A 21 26.31 -3.57 -8.02
N LYS A 22 26.37 -4.84 -7.62
CA LYS A 22 25.18 -5.63 -7.26
C LYS A 22 24.55 -5.18 -5.94
N VAL A 23 25.35 -4.77 -4.95
CA VAL A 23 24.85 -4.16 -3.71
C VAL A 23 24.12 -2.83 -4.00
N THR A 24 24.66 -2.02 -4.92
CA THR A 24 24.01 -0.78 -5.35
C THR A 24 22.67 -1.06 -6.04
N GLU A 25 22.64 -2.06 -6.93
CA GLU A 25 21.42 -2.54 -7.61
C GLU A 25 20.36 -3.00 -6.59
N ILE A 26 20.72 -3.85 -5.63
CA ILE A 26 19.83 -4.31 -4.56
C ILE A 26 19.26 -3.14 -3.76
N THR A 27 20.09 -2.16 -3.40
CA THR A 27 19.65 -0.98 -2.63
C THR A 27 18.64 -0.15 -3.41
N SER A 28 18.87 0.04 -4.71
CA SER A 28 17.94 0.75 -5.60
C SER A 28 16.59 0.01 -5.70
N LEU A 29 16.64 -1.31 -5.91
CA LEU A 29 15.45 -2.17 -6.00
C LEU A 29 14.64 -2.15 -4.70
N GLN A 30 15.30 -2.15 -3.54
CA GLN A 30 14.63 -2.00 -2.24
C GLN A 30 13.94 -0.64 -2.10
N GLY A 31 14.56 0.44 -2.58
CA GLY A 31 13.96 1.76 -2.62
C GLY A 31 12.69 1.80 -3.49
N GLU A 32 12.76 1.22 -4.69
CA GLU A 32 11.60 1.12 -5.59
C GLU A 32 10.46 0.29 -4.96
N LYS A 33 10.79 -0.85 -4.35
CA LYS A 33 9.83 -1.68 -3.61
C LYS A 33 9.15 -0.90 -2.48
N GLN A 34 9.88 -0.06 -1.76
CA GLN A 34 9.32 0.76 -0.69
C GLN A 34 8.36 1.83 -1.22
N ILE A 35 8.67 2.43 -2.37
CA ILE A 35 7.77 3.39 -3.03
C ILE A 35 6.47 2.70 -3.44
N LEU A 36 6.55 1.53 -4.09
CA LEU A 36 5.37 0.75 -4.49
C LEU A 36 4.48 0.40 -3.28
N ARG A 37 5.08 -0.06 -2.18
CA ARG A 37 4.35 -0.34 -0.93
C ARG A 37 3.68 0.89 -0.34
N SER A 38 4.35 2.05 -0.41
CA SER A 38 3.78 3.33 0.04
C SER A 38 2.59 3.76 -0.82
N THR A 39 2.70 3.63 -2.15
CA THR A 39 1.61 3.89 -3.09
C THR A 39 0.42 2.99 -2.82
N ILE A 40 0.65 1.69 -2.65
CA ILE A 40 -0.40 0.74 -2.25
C ILE A 40 -1.06 1.21 -0.95
N GLY A 41 -0.29 1.48 0.12
CA GLY A 41 -0.84 1.93 1.40
C GLY A 41 -1.72 3.18 1.32
N LYS A 42 -1.37 4.15 0.45
CA LYS A 42 -2.18 5.35 0.20
C LYS A 42 -3.50 5.03 -0.51
N VAL A 43 -3.51 4.03 -1.38
CA VAL A 43 -4.75 3.51 -1.98
C VAL A 43 -5.60 2.84 -0.89
N ILE A 44 -5.05 2.00 -0.01
CA ILE A 44 -5.83 1.19 0.96
C ILE A 44 -6.42 1.99 2.16
N GLY A 45 -5.76 3.03 2.68
CA GLY A 45 -6.03 3.57 4.05
C GLY A 45 -7.35 4.30 4.35
N GLY A 46 -8.25 4.41 3.38
CA GLY A 46 -9.65 4.81 3.50
C GLY A 46 -10.18 6.00 4.27
N GLN A 47 -10.31 5.92 5.59
CA GLN A 47 -11.10 6.89 6.37
C GLN A 47 -10.45 7.16 7.74
N MET A 48 -10.51 8.40 8.25
CA MET A 48 -9.94 8.76 9.56
C MET A 48 -10.55 7.95 10.71
N GLU A 49 -11.83 7.62 10.62
CA GLU A 49 -12.56 6.84 11.62
C GLU A 49 -12.13 5.38 11.70
N HIS A 50 -11.40 4.89 10.69
CA HIS A 50 -10.86 3.55 10.64
C HIS A 50 -9.35 3.53 10.84
N ARG A 51 -8.74 4.59 11.39
CA ARG A 51 -7.32 4.61 11.78
C ARG A 51 -7.15 4.13 13.22
N ASN A 52 -6.04 3.44 13.48
CA ASN A 52 -5.74 2.86 14.81
C ASN A 52 -6.85 1.97 15.34
N GLN A 53 -7.52 1.27 14.44
CA GLN A 53 -8.66 0.45 14.78
C GLN A 53 -8.57 -0.92 14.16
N THR A 54 -9.14 -1.88 14.87
CA THR A 54 -9.37 -3.24 14.41
C THR A 54 -10.83 -3.36 14.01
N PHE A 55 -11.09 -3.81 12.79
CA PHE A 55 -12.44 -4.11 12.34
C PHE A 55 -12.50 -5.42 11.55
N PHE A 56 -13.70 -5.98 11.46
CA PHE A 56 -13.96 -7.27 10.82
C PHE A 56 -14.72 -7.08 9.51
N HIS A 57 -14.29 -7.81 8.48
CA HIS A 57 -14.94 -7.80 7.18
C HIS A 57 -15.04 -9.22 6.62
N GLU A 58 -16.09 -9.48 5.86
CA GLU A 58 -16.33 -10.78 5.23
C GLU A 58 -16.19 -10.65 3.72
N ALA A 59 -15.31 -11.45 3.12
CA ALA A 59 -15.08 -11.44 1.68
C ALA A 59 -14.99 -12.87 1.15
N ASP A 60 -15.79 -13.18 0.14
CA ASP A 60 -15.87 -14.52 -0.50
C ASP A 60 -16.05 -15.66 0.54
N GLY A 61 -16.92 -15.41 1.53
CA GLY A 61 -17.20 -16.35 2.63
C GLY A 61 -16.09 -16.51 3.67
N THR A 62 -14.98 -15.76 3.55
CA THR A 62 -13.89 -15.76 4.51
C THR A 62 -13.99 -14.55 5.44
N LEU A 63 -13.88 -14.78 6.75
CA LEU A 63 -13.82 -13.72 7.74
C LEU A 63 -12.39 -13.19 7.89
N LEU A 64 -12.23 -11.87 7.82
CA LEU A 64 -10.95 -11.20 7.88
C LEU A 64 -10.93 -10.14 8.99
N LYS A 65 -9.75 -10.00 9.61
CA LYS A 65 -9.42 -8.98 10.59
C LYS A 65 -8.54 -7.94 9.91
N VAL A 66 -8.96 -6.68 9.93
CA VAL A 66 -8.20 -5.56 9.37
C VAL A 66 -7.73 -4.69 10.53
N ASN A 67 -6.41 -4.54 10.64
CA ASN A 67 -5.74 -3.69 11.61
C ASN A 67 -5.11 -2.51 10.89
N THR A 68 -5.52 -1.31 11.23
CA THR A 68 -4.95 -0.07 10.67
C THR A 68 -4.09 0.63 11.73
N GLY A 69 -2.95 1.18 11.32
CA GLY A 69 -2.09 2.01 12.17
C GLY A 69 -2.18 3.49 11.82
N ASP A 70 -1.30 4.28 12.45
CA ASP A 70 -1.40 5.75 12.47
C ASP A 70 -1.36 6.40 11.08
N ASN A 71 -0.58 5.86 10.13
CA ASN A 71 -0.30 6.57 8.88
C ASN A 71 -0.01 5.73 7.61
N SER A 72 0.01 4.39 7.66
CA SER A 72 0.27 3.56 6.46
C SER A 72 0.21 2.04 6.65
N SER A 73 0.26 1.53 7.89
CA SER A 73 0.23 0.09 8.11
C SER A 73 -1.20 -0.43 8.12
N VAL A 74 -1.55 -1.22 7.10
CA VAL A 74 -2.74 -2.05 7.11
C VAL A 74 -2.27 -3.50 7.17
N ASN A 75 -2.63 -4.21 8.24
CA ASN A 75 -2.40 -5.64 8.36
C ASN A 75 -3.75 -6.36 8.25
N VAL A 76 -3.84 -7.29 7.30
CA VAL A 76 -5.04 -8.10 7.06
C VAL A 76 -4.73 -9.54 7.41
N GLU A 77 -5.46 -10.07 8.38
CA GLU A 77 -5.31 -11.44 8.87
C GLU A 77 -6.60 -12.22 8.62
N ILE A 78 -6.46 -13.46 8.14
CA ILE A 78 -7.61 -14.35 8.02
C ILE A 78 -7.97 -14.86 9.41
N VAL A 79 -9.22 -14.69 9.81
CA VAL A 79 -9.73 -15.22 11.08
C VAL A 79 -10.04 -16.70 10.90
N ARG A 80 -9.13 -17.55 11.39
CA ARG A 80 -9.22 -19.01 11.16
C ARG A 80 -10.10 -19.74 12.16
N SER A 81 -10.33 -19.14 13.33
CA SER A 81 -11.15 -19.75 14.39
C SER A 81 -11.62 -18.70 15.39
N PHE A 82 -12.61 -19.03 16.19
CA PHE A 82 -13.04 -18.16 17.29
C PHE A 82 -11.94 -17.95 18.32
N ASN A 83 -11.09 -18.97 18.52
CA ASN A 83 -10.01 -18.95 19.50
C ASN A 83 -8.81 -18.11 19.07
N SER A 84 -8.68 -17.78 17.78
CA SER A 84 -7.64 -16.86 17.31
C SER A 84 -7.94 -15.39 17.58
N LEU A 85 -9.15 -15.06 18.08
CA LEU A 85 -9.53 -13.72 18.47
C LEU A 85 -9.41 -13.53 19.99
N ASP A 86 -8.93 -12.37 20.43
CA ASP A 86 -8.95 -11.97 21.83
C ASP A 86 -10.37 -11.51 22.27
N TYR A 87 -10.52 -11.14 23.55
CA TYR A 87 -11.82 -10.73 24.08
C TYR A 87 -12.36 -9.44 23.43
N ALA A 88 -11.52 -8.42 23.22
CA ALA A 88 -11.92 -7.16 22.64
C ALA A 88 -12.29 -7.34 21.16
N GLU A 89 -11.51 -8.14 20.43
CA GLU A 89 -11.76 -8.56 19.06
C GLU A 89 -13.08 -9.33 18.93
N ARG A 90 -13.39 -10.24 19.84
CA ARG A 90 -14.68 -10.97 19.87
C ARG A 90 -15.86 -10.03 20.08
N VAL A 91 -15.75 -9.07 21.01
CA VAL A 91 -16.80 -8.06 21.25
C VAL A 91 -16.96 -7.15 20.03
N GLY A 92 -15.84 -6.75 19.41
CA GLY A 92 -15.83 -6.01 18.14
C GLY A 92 -16.56 -6.76 17.03
N LEU A 93 -16.22 -8.03 16.81
CA LEU A 93 -16.88 -8.89 15.82
C LEU A 93 -18.37 -9.06 16.12
N GLN A 94 -18.76 -9.25 17.39
CA GLN A 94 -20.16 -9.37 17.78
C GLN A 94 -20.98 -8.12 17.45
N ASN A 95 -20.39 -6.94 17.62
CA ASN A 95 -21.06 -5.67 17.35
C ASN A 95 -21.08 -5.32 15.86
N GLN A 96 -19.98 -5.59 15.15
CA GLN A 96 -19.80 -5.23 13.73
C GLN A 96 -20.44 -6.26 12.78
N ASN A 97 -20.30 -7.55 13.07
CA ASN A 97 -20.87 -8.64 12.26
C ASN A 97 -21.41 -9.78 13.16
N PRO A 98 -22.62 -9.62 13.73
CA PRO A 98 -23.20 -10.57 14.69
C PRO A 98 -23.43 -11.97 14.13
N ASN A 99 -23.61 -12.10 12.81
CA ASN A 99 -23.82 -13.39 12.14
C ASN A 99 -22.50 -14.15 12.01
N ALA A 100 -21.44 -13.50 11.53
CA ALA A 100 -20.10 -14.09 11.49
C ALA A 100 -19.62 -14.50 12.89
N TYR A 101 -19.91 -13.70 13.92
CA TYR A 101 -19.64 -14.07 15.31
C TYR A 101 -20.28 -15.40 15.71
N LYS A 102 -21.58 -15.60 15.39
CA LYS A 102 -22.32 -16.83 15.72
C LYS A 102 -21.77 -18.04 14.98
N LEU A 103 -21.48 -17.88 13.69
CA LEU A 103 -20.96 -18.96 12.83
C LEU A 103 -19.55 -19.36 13.26
N LEU A 104 -18.67 -18.40 13.54
CA LEU A 104 -17.30 -18.65 13.99
C LEU A 104 -17.29 -19.29 15.38
N LYS A 105 -18.15 -18.85 16.31
CA LYS A 105 -18.32 -19.46 17.64
C LYS A 105 -18.82 -20.90 17.58
N ALA A 106 -19.62 -21.23 16.56
CA ALA A 106 -20.14 -22.57 16.33
C ALA A 106 -19.18 -23.48 15.53
N ASP A 107 -18.01 -22.97 15.14
CA ASP A 107 -17.01 -23.66 14.31
C ASP A 107 -17.54 -24.08 12.92
N LEU A 108 -18.43 -23.25 12.37
CA LEU A 108 -19.12 -23.49 11.08
C LEU A 108 -18.54 -22.67 9.92
N VAL A 109 -17.39 -22.03 10.10
CA VAL A 109 -16.74 -21.21 9.07
C VAL A 109 -15.64 -22.03 8.40
N GLU A 110 -15.82 -22.38 7.13
CA GLU A 110 -14.74 -22.96 6.33
C GLU A 110 -13.77 -21.86 5.88
N VAL A 111 -12.48 -22.05 6.18
CA VAL A 111 -11.43 -21.08 5.85
C VAL A 111 -10.83 -21.41 4.48
N ASN A 112 -11.41 -20.86 3.41
CA ASN A 112 -10.89 -20.99 2.05
C ASN A 112 -10.16 -19.72 1.62
N GLY A 113 -8.99 -19.48 2.21
CA GLY A 113 -8.16 -18.32 1.87
C GLY A 113 -7.30 -18.55 0.63
N THR A 114 -7.58 -17.86 -0.47
CA THR A 114 -6.63 -17.71 -1.61
C THR A 114 -6.05 -16.29 -1.62
N ASP A 115 -4.89 -16.06 -2.24
CA ASP A 115 -4.31 -14.70 -2.41
C ASP A 115 -5.24 -13.73 -3.16
N LYS A 116 -6.23 -14.27 -3.86
CA LYS A 116 -7.34 -13.55 -4.48
C LYS A 116 -8.28 -12.90 -3.46
N VAL A 117 -8.55 -13.53 -2.31
CA VAL A 117 -9.44 -13.01 -1.24
C VAL A 117 -8.80 -11.82 -0.52
N LYS A 118 -7.47 -11.84 -0.31
CA LYS A 118 -6.71 -10.68 0.19
C LYS A 118 -6.73 -9.52 -0.80
N SER A 119 -6.65 -9.80 -2.10
CA SER A 119 -6.66 -8.78 -3.16
C SER A 119 -8.04 -8.15 -3.36
N LEU A 120 -9.12 -8.94 -3.23
CA LEU A 120 -10.51 -8.50 -3.30
C LEU A 120 -10.90 -7.58 -2.13
N LEU A 121 -10.30 -7.74 -0.96
CA LEU A 121 -10.57 -6.87 0.18
C LEU A 121 -9.93 -5.48 0.11
N ILE A 122 -8.90 -5.33 -0.71
CA ILE A 122 -8.32 -4.02 -0.97
C ILE A 122 -9.22 -3.23 -1.94
N SER A 123 -10.10 -3.91 -2.68
CA SER A 123 -11.11 -3.28 -3.53
C SER A 123 -12.27 -2.68 -2.73
N ASP A 124 -12.65 -3.29 -1.59
CA ASP A 124 -13.87 -2.91 -0.86
C ASP A 124 -13.63 -2.00 0.37
N GLY A 125 -12.36 -1.71 0.69
CA GLY A 125 -11.98 -0.62 1.60
C GLY A 125 -11.81 0.68 0.81
N VAL A 126 -12.87 1.51 0.76
CA VAL A 126 -12.87 2.89 0.23
C VAL A 126 -11.60 3.60 0.66
N MET A 127 -11.01 4.43 -0.19
CA MET A 127 -9.57 4.71 -0.27
C MET A 127 -9.20 6.13 0.23
N TYR A 128 -8.06 6.26 0.91
CA TYR A 128 -7.69 7.47 1.69
C TYR A 128 -7.56 8.74 0.83
N GLN A 129 -7.02 8.61 -0.38
CA GLN A 129 -6.92 9.72 -1.31
C GLN A 129 -8.27 10.13 -1.92
N GLU A 130 -9.21 9.20 -2.09
CA GLU A 130 -10.55 9.51 -2.59
C GLU A 130 -11.36 10.38 -1.60
N PHE A 131 -11.09 10.23 -0.29
CA PHE A 131 -11.63 11.09 0.77
C PHE A 131 -10.94 12.46 0.83
N LEU A 132 -9.61 12.51 0.79
CA LEU A 132 -8.88 13.79 0.75
C LEU A 132 -9.25 14.60 -0.50
N HIS A 133 -9.36 13.97 -1.66
CA HIS A 133 -9.82 14.63 -2.88
C HIS A 133 -11.29 15.09 -2.82
N LYS A 134 -12.15 14.52 -1.98
CA LYS A 134 -13.50 15.06 -1.79
C LYS A 134 -13.54 16.21 -0.79
N MET A 135 -12.67 16.20 0.22
CA MET A 135 -12.61 17.21 1.27
C MET A 135 -11.78 18.45 0.87
N GLU A 136 -10.78 18.26 0.01
CA GLU A 136 -9.90 19.32 -0.50
C GLU A 136 -10.35 19.85 -1.88
N GLU A 137 -11.57 19.54 -2.30
CA GLU A 137 -12.16 20.11 -3.52
C GLU A 137 -12.18 21.64 -3.39
N PRO A 138 -11.49 22.39 -4.25
CA PRO A 138 -11.43 23.83 -4.14
C PRO A 138 -12.83 24.43 -4.25
N VAL A 139 -13.20 25.24 -3.26
CA VAL A 139 -14.50 25.91 -3.23
C VAL A 139 -14.40 27.27 -3.89
N LYS A 140 -15.34 27.57 -4.79
CA LYS A 140 -15.37 28.86 -5.48
C LYS A 140 -15.47 30.01 -4.45
N PRO A 141 -14.53 30.97 -4.46
CA PRO A 141 -14.48 32.04 -3.47
C PRO A 141 -15.63 33.03 -3.64
N ASN A 142 -16.11 33.57 -2.52
CA ASN A 142 -17.06 34.69 -2.54
C ASN A 142 -16.30 35.99 -2.82
N LEU A 143 -16.70 36.71 -3.87
CA LEU A 143 -16.05 37.94 -4.33
C LEU A 143 -16.72 39.22 -3.78
N SER A 144 -17.77 39.06 -2.97
CA SER A 144 -18.55 40.20 -2.46
C SER A 144 -17.68 41.11 -1.58
N GLY A 145 -17.62 42.39 -1.96
CA GLY A 145 -16.86 43.40 -1.21
C GLY A 145 -15.36 43.47 -1.54
N LEU A 146 -14.86 42.66 -2.49
CA LEU A 146 -13.49 42.76 -2.98
C LEU A 146 -13.36 43.79 -4.10
N SER A 147 -12.15 44.37 -4.23
CA SER A 147 -11.78 45.16 -5.41
C SER A 147 -11.68 44.27 -6.65
N ILE A 148 -11.65 44.87 -7.85
CA ILE A 148 -11.48 44.11 -9.10
C ILE A 148 -10.12 43.39 -9.13
N GLU A 149 -9.05 44.05 -8.65
CA GLU A 149 -7.71 43.44 -8.58
C GLU A 149 -7.68 42.26 -7.61
N ASP A 150 -8.24 42.42 -6.40
CA ASP A 150 -8.29 41.36 -5.40
C ASP A 150 -9.17 40.19 -5.87
N SER A 151 -10.31 40.50 -6.51
CA SER A 151 -11.19 39.48 -7.10
C SER A 151 -10.48 38.67 -8.18
N THR A 152 -9.68 39.34 -9.02
CA THR A 152 -8.91 38.69 -10.10
C THR A 152 -7.82 37.79 -9.53
N LYS A 153 -7.12 38.25 -8.48
CA LYS A 153 -6.09 37.45 -7.80
C LYS A 153 -6.69 36.20 -7.14
N VAL A 154 -7.77 36.36 -6.39
CA VAL A 154 -8.47 35.27 -5.69
C VAL A 154 -9.02 34.23 -6.67
N LEU A 155 -9.54 34.67 -7.83
CA LEU A 155 -9.96 33.75 -8.89
C LEU A 155 -8.81 32.96 -9.49
N ARG A 156 -7.64 33.59 -9.68
CA ARG A 156 -6.44 32.90 -10.20
C ARG A 156 -5.92 31.84 -9.24
N GLU A 157 -5.85 32.16 -7.95
CA GLU A 157 -5.45 31.22 -6.90
C GLU A 157 -6.43 30.03 -6.81
N TYR A 158 -7.72 30.29 -6.98
CA TYR A 158 -8.74 29.24 -7.07
C TYR A 158 -8.55 28.34 -8.31
N ASP A 159 -8.28 28.91 -9.48
CA ASP A 159 -8.05 28.14 -10.71
C ASP A 159 -6.77 27.28 -10.61
N GLU A 160 -5.71 27.81 -9.99
CA GLU A 160 -4.47 27.06 -9.71
C GLU A 160 -4.71 25.91 -8.71
N ALA A 161 -5.46 26.17 -7.64
CA ALA A 161 -5.85 25.15 -6.66
C ALA A 161 -6.68 24.05 -7.32
N LYS A 162 -7.62 24.42 -8.20
CA LYS A 162 -8.45 23.48 -8.97
C LYS A 162 -7.62 22.60 -9.91
N ALA A 163 -6.71 23.19 -10.68
CA ALA A 163 -5.84 22.43 -11.57
C ALA A 163 -4.94 21.45 -10.80
N ASN A 164 -4.38 21.88 -9.67
CA ASN A 164 -3.58 21.01 -8.79
C ASN A 164 -4.41 19.86 -8.23
N HIS A 165 -5.64 20.15 -7.80
CA HIS A 165 -6.57 19.15 -7.30
C HIS A 165 -6.91 18.09 -8.36
N GLU A 166 -7.28 18.51 -9.57
CA GLU A 166 -7.56 17.61 -10.69
C GLU A 166 -6.36 16.73 -11.04
N ALA A 167 -5.15 17.28 -11.02
CA ALA A 167 -3.93 16.52 -11.26
C ALA A 167 -3.70 15.42 -10.21
N GLN A 168 -3.94 15.73 -8.93
CA GLN A 168 -3.79 14.75 -7.85
C GLN A 168 -4.85 13.64 -7.94
N VAL A 169 -6.11 13.98 -8.24
CA VAL A 169 -7.19 13.01 -8.46
C VAL A 169 -6.85 12.06 -9.61
N ASN A 170 -6.33 12.59 -10.71
CA ASN A 170 -5.96 11.78 -11.87
C ASN A 170 -4.78 10.83 -11.57
N ALA A 171 -3.75 11.32 -10.86
CA ALA A 171 -2.64 10.48 -10.42
C ALA A 171 -3.13 9.35 -9.51
N TYR A 172 -3.97 9.68 -8.54
CA TYR A 172 -4.57 8.71 -7.65
C TYR A 172 -5.43 7.66 -8.38
N ASN A 173 -6.30 8.07 -9.31
CA ASN A 173 -7.11 7.14 -10.10
C ASN A 173 -6.24 6.20 -10.94
N THR A 174 -5.11 6.69 -11.44
CA THR A 174 -4.12 5.87 -12.16
C THR A 174 -3.50 4.82 -11.24
N ASP A 175 -3.05 5.22 -10.05
CA ASP A 175 -2.46 4.32 -9.06
C ASP A 175 -3.47 3.30 -8.54
N LYS A 176 -4.72 3.73 -8.31
CA LYS A 176 -5.85 2.85 -7.96
C LYS A 176 -6.08 1.80 -9.03
N GLN A 177 -6.12 2.19 -10.31
CA GLN A 177 -6.33 1.25 -11.40
C GLN A 177 -5.18 0.23 -11.50
N ALA A 178 -3.94 0.70 -11.40
CA ALA A 178 -2.74 -0.15 -11.38
C ALA A 178 -2.66 -1.07 -10.15
N TYR A 179 -3.29 -0.67 -9.05
CA TYR A 179 -3.50 -1.52 -7.90
C TYR A 179 -4.54 -2.62 -8.20
N LEU A 180 -5.72 -2.23 -8.68
CA LEU A 180 -6.85 -3.14 -8.94
C LEU A 180 -6.55 -4.18 -10.02
N ASP A 181 -5.76 -3.82 -11.04
CA ASP A 181 -5.32 -4.75 -12.09
C ASP A 181 -4.13 -5.65 -11.67
N GLY A 182 -3.65 -5.49 -10.43
CA GLY A 182 -2.55 -6.26 -9.84
C GLY A 182 -1.17 -5.88 -10.37
N THR A 183 -1.02 -4.85 -11.19
CA THR A 183 0.28 -4.43 -11.75
C THR A 183 1.26 -4.01 -10.68
N LEU A 184 0.82 -3.30 -9.63
CA LEU A 184 1.70 -2.92 -8.52
C LEU A 184 2.23 -4.13 -7.74
N ASN A 185 1.39 -5.14 -7.51
CA ASN A 185 1.80 -6.37 -6.82
C ASN A 185 2.77 -7.20 -7.68
N ARG A 186 2.48 -7.33 -8.99
CA ARG A 186 3.36 -8.03 -9.94
C ARG A 186 4.75 -7.40 -10.00
N LYS A 187 4.84 -6.07 -10.00
CA LYS A 187 6.13 -5.36 -9.95
C LYS A 187 6.89 -5.63 -8.66
N ILE A 188 6.19 -5.74 -7.52
CA ILE A 188 6.84 -6.12 -6.26
C ILE A 188 7.44 -7.52 -6.36
N ASP A 189 6.71 -8.47 -6.95
CA ASP A 189 7.20 -9.84 -7.15
C ASP A 189 8.41 -9.89 -8.10
N GLU A 190 8.36 -9.13 -9.20
CA GLU A 190 9.48 -8.99 -10.14
C GLU A 190 10.72 -8.40 -9.47
N ILE A 191 10.55 -7.37 -8.64
CA ILE A 191 11.65 -6.79 -7.85
C ILE A 191 12.21 -7.80 -6.85
N ASP A 192 11.35 -8.59 -6.21
CA ASP A 192 11.80 -9.62 -5.26
C ASP A 192 12.63 -10.71 -5.93
N GLU A 193 12.27 -11.12 -7.15
CA GLU A 193 13.08 -12.06 -7.92
C GLU A 193 14.40 -11.41 -8.37
N GLN A 194 14.41 -10.16 -8.82
CA GLN A 194 15.65 -9.45 -9.19
C GLN A 194 16.60 -9.29 -8.00
N ILE A 195 16.09 -8.98 -6.80
CA ILE A 195 16.90 -8.92 -5.58
C ILE A 195 17.48 -10.30 -5.27
N LYS A 196 16.68 -11.35 -5.41
CA LYS A 196 17.13 -12.74 -5.16
C LYS A 196 18.20 -13.19 -6.15
N GLU A 197 18.05 -12.88 -7.43
CA GLU A 197 19.06 -13.13 -8.46
C GLU A 197 20.35 -12.35 -8.17
N ALA A 198 20.25 -11.06 -7.88
CA ALA A 198 21.41 -10.22 -7.55
C ALA A 198 22.17 -10.72 -6.31
N LYS A 199 21.45 -11.20 -5.28
CA LYS A 199 22.04 -11.83 -4.08
C LYS A 199 22.73 -13.15 -4.39
N ALA A 200 22.13 -13.99 -5.24
CA ALA A 200 22.73 -15.25 -5.65
C ALA A 200 24.05 -15.03 -6.41
N GLU A 201 24.13 -14.00 -7.26
CA GLU A 201 25.36 -13.64 -8.00
C GLU A 201 26.51 -13.18 -7.11
N ILE A 202 26.22 -12.59 -5.92
CA ILE A 202 27.23 -12.20 -4.94
C ILE A 202 27.44 -13.22 -3.81
N GLY A 203 26.72 -14.35 -3.85
CA GLY A 203 26.88 -15.45 -2.88
C GLY A 203 26.17 -15.24 -1.54
N GLU A 204 25.20 -14.32 -1.45
CA GLU A 204 24.43 -14.02 -0.23
C GLU A 204 23.08 -14.78 -0.16
N ALA A 205 23.08 -16.08 -0.51
CA ALA A 205 21.87 -16.92 -0.55
C ALA A 205 21.17 -17.06 0.82
#